data_AF-A0A819TYN5-F1
#
_entry.id   AF-A0A819TYN5-F1
#
_cell.length_a   1.000
_cell.length_b   1.000
_cell.length_c   1.000
_cell.angle_alpha   90.00
_cell.angle_beta   90.00
_cell.angle_gamma   90.00
#
_symmetry.space_group_name_H-M   'P 1'
#
loop_
_entity.id
_entity.type
_entity.pdbx_description
1 polymer ?
#
loop_
_entity_poly.entity_id
_entity_poly.type
_entity_poly.pdbx_seq_one_letter_code
_entity_poly.pdbx_strand_id
1 'polypeptide(L)'
;VQTTAEERLVKFGADERANIVKTIKELTPDSSLTAFSNIFGMIQKATGMLPKDVIPIIQRLGSSYSNTTMLVKVNFADSTAILSKFVVKGYRVMQRGMKNDDIETLKGFVQQLNTSIIDKLNTFVESSRLELMEIWKQLYAKANAGHEITQLFKKRDDLEATLIRQSEEVANISSEYGENNGQIESLRFEKQVFEKAVNDTDAAREDAKNELNNLKAQIPDYENKVLQHHGSVREHRGSFLFWSWHVRNVRFNTGERIARENLNRLVDRIHSLESAVENWPKVDLVDRVMNARYKLAISEEKKESLALKHTEVKAEYAKSQRKFNDAIDELEGIFKTTGTMNSGSFEQVKELCLAVYSGKDCIVAAYMRLRTHASTIGIDKDSMDSSIMNAIQFINMADAYMGTTVIQNIKQLLGLK
;
A
#
# COMPACT_ATOMS: atom_id res chain seq x y z
N VAL A 1 16.28 -32.60 -17.04
CA VAL A 1 14.81 -32.59 -16.91
C VAL A 1 14.39 -31.16 -16.59
N GLN A 2 13.97 -30.41 -17.62
CA GLN A 2 13.48 -29.04 -17.46
C GLN A 2 12.06 -29.12 -16.90
N THR A 3 11.92 -28.81 -15.61
CA THR A 3 10.62 -28.57 -15.00
C THR A 3 9.98 -27.35 -15.64
N THR A 4 8.76 -27.49 -16.14
CA THR A 4 8.00 -26.42 -16.81
C THR A 4 7.64 -25.32 -15.81
N ALA A 5 7.39 -24.10 -16.29
CA ALA A 5 7.01 -22.96 -15.44
C ALA A 5 5.74 -23.25 -14.60
N GLU A 6 4.85 -24.11 -15.10
CA GLU A 6 3.68 -24.61 -14.37
C GLU A 6 4.07 -25.52 -13.19
N GLU A 7 5.05 -26.41 -13.36
CA GLU A 7 5.56 -27.25 -12.25
C GLU A 7 6.26 -26.40 -11.18
N ARG A 8 6.90 -25.29 -11.54
CA ARG A 8 7.47 -24.33 -10.57
C ARG A 8 6.39 -23.56 -9.80
N LEU A 9 5.31 -23.15 -10.48
CA LEU A 9 4.16 -22.47 -9.86
C LEU A 9 3.38 -23.37 -8.89
N VAL A 10 3.27 -24.68 -9.19
CA VAL A 10 2.60 -25.67 -8.33
C VAL A 10 3.46 -26.03 -7.11
N LYS A 11 4.78 -26.13 -7.26
CA LYS A 11 5.72 -26.44 -6.16
C LYS A 11 5.85 -25.29 -5.16
N PHE A 12 5.91 -24.04 -5.65
CA PHE A 12 6.02 -22.84 -4.80
C PHE A 12 4.80 -22.67 -3.88
N GLY A 13 3.58 -22.84 -4.41
CA GLY A 13 2.38 -22.76 -3.57
C GLY A 13 2.26 -23.91 -2.56
N ALA A 14 2.96 -25.04 -2.73
CA ALA A 14 2.89 -26.18 -1.80
C ALA A 14 3.66 -25.91 -0.49
N ASP A 15 4.83 -25.28 -0.56
CA ASP A 15 5.68 -24.97 0.60
C ASP A 15 5.06 -23.86 1.47
N GLU A 16 4.54 -22.79 0.86
CA GLU A 16 3.82 -21.72 1.57
C GLU A 16 2.54 -22.25 2.25
N ARG A 17 1.80 -23.13 1.59
CA ARG A 17 0.64 -23.81 2.19
C ARG A 17 1.04 -24.66 3.39
N ALA A 18 2.15 -25.38 3.31
CA ALA A 18 2.64 -26.19 4.43
C ALA A 18 2.97 -25.31 5.65
N ASN A 19 3.54 -24.11 5.43
CA ASN A 19 3.82 -23.14 6.49
C ASN A 19 2.56 -22.58 7.14
N ILE A 20 1.55 -22.18 6.35
CA ILE A 20 0.25 -21.71 6.88
C ILE A 20 -0.41 -22.81 7.70
N VAL A 21 -0.46 -24.03 7.18
CA VAL A 21 -1.07 -25.19 7.85
C VAL A 21 -0.36 -25.52 9.16
N LYS A 22 0.97 -25.57 9.13
CA LYS A 22 1.78 -25.81 10.33
C LYS A 22 1.50 -24.75 11.39
N THR A 23 1.52 -23.47 11.00
CA THR A 23 1.33 -22.37 11.94
C THR A 23 -0.07 -22.35 12.52
N ILE A 24 -1.11 -22.62 11.72
CA ILE A 24 -2.48 -22.73 12.22
C ILE A 24 -2.58 -23.87 13.24
N LYS A 25 -1.96 -25.02 12.99
CA LYS A 25 -1.99 -26.17 13.92
C LYS A 25 -1.29 -25.85 15.25
N GLU A 26 -0.14 -25.19 15.18
CA GLU A 26 0.69 -24.81 16.32
C GLU A 26 0.22 -23.52 17.03
N LEU A 27 -0.82 -22.85 16.51
CA LEU A 27 -1.30 -21.59 17.04
C LEU A 27 -1.84 -21.74 18.47
N THR A 28 -1.19 -21.05 19.41
CA THR A 28 -1.64 -20.93 20.81
C THR A 28 -2.51 -19.70 20.99
N PRO A 29 -3.46 -19.68 21.96
CA PRO A 29 -4.24 -18.49 22.27
C PRO A 29 -3.34 -17.28 22.55
N ASP A 30 -3.66 -16.13 21.96
CA ASP A 30 -2.91 -14.90 22.17
C ASP A 30 -3.47 -14.12 23.36
N SER A 31 -2.71 -14.06 24.45
CA SER A 31 -3.10 -13.38 25.70
C SER A 31 -2.75 -11.89 25.73
N SER A 32 -2.31 -11.29 24.61
CA SER A 32 -1.85 -9.88 24.58
C SER A 32 -2.93 -8.89 25.02
N LEU A 33 -4.22 -9.24 24.88
CA LEU A 33 -5.35 -8.41 25.31
C LEU A 33 -5.96 -8.81 26.66
N THR A 34 -5.39 -9.79 27.37
CA THR A 34 -5.97 -10.28 28.64
C THR A 34 -6.03 -9.17 29.70
N ALA A 35 -4.96 -8.38 29.87
CA ALA A 35 -4.95 -7.27 30.80
C ALA A 35 -6.01 -6.22 30.45
N PHE A 36 -6.12 -5.87 29.17
CA PHE A 36 -7.13 -4.93 28.68
C PHE A 36 -8.55 -5.46 28.92
N SER A 37 -8.81 -6.74 28.64
CA SER A 37 -10.13 -7.36 28.88
C SER A 37 -10.56 -7.33 30.34
N ASN A 38 -9.60 -7.29 31.27
CA ASN A 38 -9.83 -7.29 32.71
C ASN A 38 -9.80 -5.89 33.35
N ILE A 39 -9.79 -4.81 32.56
CA ILE A 39 -9.77 -3.43 33.11
C ILE A 39 -10.92 -3.22 34.11
N PHE A 40 -12.11 -3.75 33.84
CA PHE A 40 -13.23 -3.63 34.78
C PHE A 40 -12.95 -4.30 36.13
N GLY A 41 -12.34 -5.49 36.14
CA GLY A 41 -11.94 -6.16 37.38
C GLY A 41 -10.84 -5.38 38.12
N MET A 42 -9.91 -4.78 37.38
CA MET A 42 -8.88 -3.90 37.95
C MET A 42 -9.48 -2.63 38.55
N ILE A 43 -10.49 -2.03 37.90
CA ILE A 43 -11.25 -0.88 38.40
C ILE A 43 -12.00 -1.24 39.69
N GLN A 44 -12.62 -2.41 39.77
CA GLN A 44 -13.30 -2.87 40.98
C GLN A 44 -12.31 -3.05 42.14
N LYS A 45 -11.17 -3.70 41.89
CA LYS A 45 -10.09 -3.84 42.87
C LYS A 45 -9.59 -2.48 43.34
N ALA A 46 -9.35 -1.56 42.40
CA ALA A 46 -8.87 -0.21 42.69
C ALA A 46 -9.88 0.62 43.49
N THR A 47 -11.19 0.49 43.24
CA THR A 47 -12.25 1.18 43.99
C THR A 47 -12.23 0.86 45.49
N GLY A 48 -11.81 -0.35 45.87
CA GLY A 48 -11.67 -0.75 47.28
C GLY A 48 -10.39 -0.25 47.96
N MET A 49 -9.37 0.12 47.19
CA MET A 49 -8.05 0.53 47.71
C MET A 49 -7.82 2.04 47.65
N LEU A 50 -8.48 2.72 46.71
CA LEU A 50 -8.28 4.14 46.44
C LEU A 50 -9.13 5.03 47.37
N PRO A 51 -8.68 6.27 47.68
CA PRO A 51 -9.43 7.19 48.51
C PRO A 51 -10.83 7.53 47.97
N LYS A 52 -11.76 7.88 48.86
CA LYS A 52 -13.15 8.19 48.47
C LYS A 52 -13.29 9.29 47.42
N ASP A 53 -12.41 10.29 47.46
CA ASP A 53 -12.49 11.47 46.58
C ASP A 53 -12.15 11.15 45.12
N VAL A 54 -11.42 10.05 44.85
CA VAL A 54 -11.09 9.61 43.49
C VAL A 54 -12.09 8.60 42.92
N ILE A 55 -13.01 8.07 43.75
CA ILE A 55 -14.05 7.12 43.31
C ILE A 55 -14.86 7.65 42.12
N PRO A 56 -15.31 8.92 42.08
CA PRO A 56 -16.04 9.44 40.93
C PRO A 56 -15.24 9.38 39.63
N ILE A 57 -13.91 9.56 39.70
CA ILE A 57 -13.01 9.53 38.54
C ILE A 57 -12.89 8.09 38.03
N ILE A 58 -12.69 7.13 38.93
CA ILE A 58 -12.61 5.70 38.62
C ILE A 58 -13.94 5.19 38.01
N GLN A 59 -15.07 5.67 38.49
CA GLN A 59 -16.39 5.32 37.95
C GLN A 59 -16.61 5.84 36.53
N ARG A 60 -16.12 7.04 36.22
CA ARG A 60 -16.11 7.55 34.84
C ARG A 60 -15.23 6.71 33.94
N LEU A 61 -14.02 6.35 34.39
CA LEU A 61 -13.13 5.43 33.68
C LEU A 61 -13.82 4.09 33.37
N GLY A 62 -14.51 3.52 34.36
CA GLY A 62 -15.27 2.27 34.20
C GLY A 62 -16.41 2.40 33.19
N SER A 63 -17.14 3.52 33.22
CA SER A 63 -18.21 3.80 32.26
C SER A 63 -17.66 3.97 30.83
N SER A 64 -16.56 4.71 30.69
CA SER A 64 -15.86 4.93 29.42
C SER A 64 -15.32 3.62 28.83
N TYR A 65 -14.74 2.77 29.68
CA TYR A 65 -14.26 1.44 29.30
C TYR A 65 -15.42 0.53 28.86
N SER A 66 -16.54 0.53 29.57
CA SER A 66 -17.71 -0.28 29.20
C SER A 66 -18.21 0.06 27.78
N ASN A 67 -18.35 1.35 27.49
CA ASN A 67 -18.77 1.83 26.17
C ASN A 67 -17.76 1.44 25.07
N THR A 68 -16.46 1.64 25.35
CA THR A 68 -15.38 1.29 24.41
C THR A 68 -15.29 -0.21 24.18
N THR A 69 -15.48 -1.01 25.22
CA THR A 69 -15.44 -2.48 25.15
C THR A 69 -16.53 -3.02 24.22
N MET A 70 -17.75 -2.50 24.32
CA MET A 70 -18.85 -2.92 23.45
C MET A 70 -18.51 -2.63 21.98
N LEU A 71 -18.00 -1.44 21.69
CA LEU A 71 -17.55 -1.05 20.36
C LEU A 71 -16.42 -1.97 19.86
N VAL A 72 -15.38 -2.21 20.67
CA VAL A 72 -14.24 -3.06 20.31
C VAL A 72 -14.74 -4.48 19.97
N LYS A 73 -15.63 -5.04 20.78
CA LYS A 73 -16.20 -6.38 20.56
C LYS A 73 -16.98 -6.46 19.24
N VAL A 74 -17.84 -5.48 18.94
CA VAL A 74 -18.60 -5.45 17.68
C VAL A 74 -17.64 -5.40 16.48
N ASN A 75 -16.65 -4.50 16.50
CA ASN A 75 -15.72 -4.37 15.38
C ASN A 75 -14.79 -5.57 15.23
N PHE A 76 -14.40 -6.22 16.32
CA PHE A 76 -13.69 -7.49 16.26
C PHE A 76 -14.56 -8.58 15.64
N ALA A 77 -15.84 -8.68 16.00
CA ALA A 77 -16.75 -9.64 15.36
C ALA A 77 -16.88 -9.38 13.84
N ASP A 78 -17.06 -8.12 13.44
CA ASP A 78 -17.15 -7.76 12.02
C ASP A 78 -15.84 -8.05 11.26
N SER A 79 -14.71 -7.64 11.85
CA SER A 79 -13.38 -7.84 11.26
C SER A 79 -13.04 -9.32 11.15
N THR A 80 -13.31 -10.11 12.20
CA THR A 80 -13.09 -11.56 12.17
C THR A 80 -13.98 -12.26 11.14
N ALA A 81 -15.22 -11.83 10.94
CA ALA A 81 -16.10 -12.38 9.90
C ALA A 81 -15.55 -12.11 8.48
N ILE A 82 -15.09 -10.88 8.22
CA ILE A 82 -14.45 -10.51 6.95
C ILE A 82 -13.16 -11.29 6.75
N LEU A 83 -12.29 -11.32 7.76
CA LEU A 83 -10.99 -11.98 7.70
C LEU A 83 -11.09 -13.49 7.58
N SER A 84 -12.11 -14.10 8.17
CA SER A 84 -12.39 -15.53 7.98
C SER A 84 -12.66 -15.85 6.51
N LYS A 85 -13.48 -15.02 5.83
CA LYS A 85 -13.73 -15.16 4.39
C LYS A 85 -12.45 -14.94 3.59
N PHE A 86 -11.66 -13.93 3.95
CA PHE A 86 -10.38 -13.64 3.34
C PHE A 86 -9.40 -14.81 3.46
N VAL A 87 -9.20 -15.37 4.67
CA VAL A 87 -8.31 -16.52 4.92
C VAL A 87 -8.75 -17.74 4.13
N VAL A 88 -10.04 -18.09 4.16
CA VAL A 88 -10.57 -19.25 3.43
C VAL A 88 -10.42 -19.07 1.91
N LYS A 89 -10.73 -17.88 1.40
CA LYS A 89 -10.58 -17.56 -0.03
C LYS A 89 -9.11 -17.58 -0.43
N GLY A 90 -8.25 -16.94 0.35
CA GLY A 90 -6.81 -16.87 0.11
C GLY A 90 -6.19 -18.26 0.04
N TYR A 91 -6.48 -19.11 1.02
CA TYR A 91 -6.02 -20.50 1.02
C TYR A 91 -6.46 -21.28 -0.23
N ARG A 92 -7.73 -21.15 -0.65
CA ARG A 92 -8.22 -21.79 -1.89
C ARG A 92 -7.57 -21.25 -3.16
N VAL A 93 -7.27 -19.96 -3.20
CA VAL A 93 -6.57 -19.33 -4.33
C VAL A 93 -5.13 -19.84 -4.42
N MET A 94 -4.44 -20.00 -3.29
CA MET A 94 -3.12 -20.66 -3.25
C MET A 94 -3.18 -22.11 -3.74
N GLN A 95 -4.32 -22.80 -3.61
CA GLN A 95 -4.47 -24.17 -4.11
C GLN A 95 -4.56 -24.29 -5.63
N ARG A 96 -5.18 -23.32 -6.29
CA ARG A 96 -5.55 -23.41 -7.72
C ARG A 96 -4.82 -22.41 -8.63
N GLY A 97 -4.01 -21.52 -8.05
CA GLY A 97 -3.44 -20.38 -8.75
C GLY A 97 -4.36 -19.15 -8.71
N MET A 98 -3.74 -17.96 -8.72
CA MET A 98 -4.41 -16.67 -8.59
C MET A 98 -4.84 -16.11 -9.94
N LYS A 99 -6.09 -15.64 -10.02
CA LYS A 99 -6.65 -14.91 -11.17
C LYS A 99 -6.92 -13.45 -10.80
N ASN A 100 -7.06 -12.57 -11.79
CA ASN A 100 -7.34 -11.14 -11.56
C ASN A 100 -8.62 -10.92 -10.73
N ASP A 101 -9.69 -11.68 -10.98
CA ASP A 101 -10.92 -11.60 -10.19
C ASP A 101 -10.73 -12.01 -8.71
N ASP A 102 -9.79 -12.93 -8.45
CA ASP A 102 -9.44 -13.34 -7.09
C ASP A 102 -8.70 -12.21 -6.35
N ILE A 103 -7.83 -11.46 -7.05
CA ILE A 103 -7.15 -10.28 -6.51
C ILE A 103 -8.15 -9.21 -6.10
N GLU A 104 -9.09 -8.87 -6.99
CA GLU A 104 -10.10 -7.85 -6.72
C GLU A 104 -11.05 -8.27 -5.59
N THR A 105 -11.42 -9.55 -5.52
CA THR A 105 -12.19 -10.09 -4.38
C THR A 105 -11.44 -9.95 -3.06
N LEU A 106 -10.15 -10.31 -3.04
CA LEU A 106 -9.33 -10.23 -1.82
C LEU A 106 -9.13 -8.77 -1.37
N LYS A 107 -8.85 -7.85 -2.29
CA LYS A 107 -8.81 -6.40 -2.01
C LYS A 107 -10.14 -5.90 -1.46
N GLY A 108 -11.26 -6.36 -2.03
CA GLY A 108 -12.60 -5.99 -1.59
C GLY A 108 -12.88 -6.38 -0.14
N PHE A 109 -12.36 -7.51 0.36
CA PHE A 109 -12.45 -7.85 1.79
C PHE A 109 -11.65 -6.88 2.66
N VAL A 110 -10.46 -6.47 2.23
CA VAL A 110 -9.60 -5.55 2.99
C VAL A 110 -10.24 -4.17 3.11
N GLN A 111 -10.85 -3.68 2.03
CA GLN A 111 -11.53 -2.38 2.01
C GLN A 111 -12.76 -2.33 2.94
N GLN A 112 -13.32 -3.48 3.31
CA GLN A 112 -14.45 -3.57 4.25
C GLN A 112 -14.02 -3.48 5.71
N LEU A 113 -12.72 -3.49 6.03
CA LEU A 113 -12.23 -3.36 7.40
C LEU A 113 -12.45 -1.91 7.92
N ASN A 114 -13.15 -1.79 9.03
CA ASN A 114 -13.49 -0.49 9.63
C ASN A 114 -12.30 0.11 10.38
N THR A 115 -11.83 1.29 9.96
CA THR A 115 -10.69 1.99 10.59
C THR A 115 -11.10 2.94 11.72
N SER A 116 -12.40 3.24 11.87
CA SER A 116 -12.90 4.19 12.88
C SER A 116 -12.72 3.70 14.33
N ILE A 117 -12.43 2.40 14.52
CA ILE A 117 -12.11 1.85 15.84
C ILE A 117 -10.83 2.45 16.44
N ILE A 118 -9.81 2.72 15.62
CA ILE A 118 -8.53 3.26 16.12
C ILE A 118 -8.74 4.64 16.74
N ASP A 119 -9.51 5.51 16.07
CA ASP A 119 -9.78 6.87 16.55
C ASP A 119 -10.57 6.87 17.87
N LYS A 120 -11.57 5.99 17.97
CA LYS A 120 -12.38 5.83 19.19
C LYS A 120 -11.56 5.23 20.33
N LEU A 121 -10.70 4.26 20.04
CA LEU A 121 -9.79 3.67 21.03
C LEU A 121 -8.74 4.69 21.51
N ASN A 122 -8.20 5.50 20.60
CA ASN A 122 -7.31 6.60 20.93
C ASN A 122 -8.01 7.61 21.84
N THR A 123 -9.26 7.98 21.51
CA THR A 123 -10.06 8.89 22.34
C THR A 123 -10.27 8.32 23.75
N PHE A 124 -10.62 7.03 23.86
CA PHE A 124 -10.76 6.35 25.15
C PHE A 124 -9.45 6.39 25.94
N VAL A 125 -8.32 6.04 25.33
CA VAL A 125 -7.01 6.00 25.99
C VAL A 125 -6.60 7.38 26.47
N GLU A 126 -6.80 8.42 25.66
CA GLU A 126 -6.50 9.80 26.07
C GLU A 126 -7.40 10.26 27.22
N SER A 127 -8.71 9.96 27.17
CA SER A 127 -9.59 10.27 28.30
C SER A 127 -9.18 9.52 29.57
N SER A 128 -8.80 8.24 29.44
CA SER A 128 -8.38 7.39 30.55
C SER A 128 -7.07 7.88 31.15
N ARG A 129 -6.12 8.31 30.31
CA ARG A 129 -4.85 8.91 30.73
C ARG A 129 -5.09 10.16 31.57
N LEU A 130 -5.96 11.08 31.12
CA LEU A 130 -6.29 12.29 31.85
C LEU A 130 -6.94 11.97 33.21
N GLU A 131 -7.85 11.00 33.24
CA GLU A 131 -8.50 10.56 34.49
C GLU A 131 -7.51 9.90 35.45
N LEU A 132 -6.66 8.99 34.97
CA LEU A 132 -5.64 8.33 35.78
C LEU A 132 -4.58 9.33 36.28
N MET A 133 -4.22 10.33 35.48
CA MET A 133 -3.36 11.44 35.90
C MET A 133 -4.00 12.26 37.02
N GLU A 134 -5.28 12.57 36.91
CA GLU A 134 -5.98 13.32 37.97
C GLU A 134 -6.00 12.52 39.28
N ILE A 135 -6.21 11.20 39.21
CA ILE A 135 -6.08 10.32 40.38
C ILE A 135 -4.65 10.41 40.96
N TRP A 136 -3.61 10.36 40.12
CA TRP A 136 -2.23 10.57 40.56
C TRP A 136 -2.08 11.91 41.29
N LYS A 137 -2.49 13.03 40.69
CA LYS A 137 -2.39 14.37 41.30
C LYS A 137 -3.06 14.43 42.67
N GLN A 138 -4.25 13.84 42.81
CA GLN A 138 -4.97 13.81 44.09
C GLN A 138 -4.29 12.91 45.13
N LEU A 139 -3.70 11.78 44.73
CA LEU A 139 -2.92 10.94 45.62
C LEU A 139 -1.65 11.66 46.11
N TYR A 140 -0.97 12.40 45.22
CA TYR A 140 0.23 13.18 45.57
C TYR A 140 -0.10 14.36 46.49
N ALA A 141 -1.16 15.12 46.20
CA ALA A 141 -1.58 16.23 47.06
C ALA A 141 -1.83 15.81 48.52
N LYS A 142 -2.28 14.57 48.73
CA LYS A 142 -2.50 13.99 50.07
C LYS A 142 -1.23 13.52 50.77
N ALA A 143 -0.13 13.31 50.04
CA ALA A 143 1.13 12.82 50.58
C ALA A 143 2.03 13.94 51.16
N ASN A 144 1.46 15.11 51.51
CA ASN A 144 2.20 16.31 51.94
C ASN A 144 3.26 16.78 50.94
N ALA A 145 2.96 16.58 49.66
CA ALA A 145 3.70 17.10 48.54
C ALA A 145 3.58 18.63 48.48
N GLY A 146 4.61 19.35 48.95
CA GLY A 146 4.65 20.81 48.97
C GLY A 146 4.66 21.47 47.58
N HIS A 147 4.98 22.77 47.55
CA HIS A 147 5.02 23.61 46.32
C HIS A 147 5.83 23.00 45.16
N GLU A 148 6.89 22.24 45.47
CA GLU A 148 7.80 21.60 44.51
C GLU A 148 7.12 20.57 43.60
N ILE A 149 6.26 19.69 44.16
CA ILE A 149 5.53 18.69 43.36
C ILE A 149 4.51 19.35 42.43
N THR A 150 3.84 20.40 42.89
CA THR A 150 2.90 21.17 42.05
C THR A 150 3.63 21.81 40.86
N GLN A 151 4.84 22.34 41.07
CA GLN A 151 5.68 22.84 39.98
C GLN A 151 6.12 21.72 39.02
N LEU A 152 6.47 20.53 39.54
CA LEU A 152 6.84 19.37 38.72
C LEU A 152 5.67 18.84 37.89
N PHE A 153 4.46 18.79 38.43
CA PHE A 153 3.27 18.46 37.63
C PHE A 153 3.02 19.47 36.53
N LYS A 154 3.17 20.77 36.81
CA LYS A 154 3.04 21.79 35.77
C LYS A 154 4.10 21.64 34.68
N LYS A 155 5.37 21.46 35.08
CA LYS A 155 6.49 21.18 34.16
C LYS A 155 6.21 19.93 33.31
N ARG A 156 5.68 18.87 33.92
CA ARG A 156 5.28 17.64 33.23
C ARG A 156 4.16 17.89 32.23
N ASP A 157 3.11 18.60 32.61
CA ASP A 157 1.98 18.95 31.73
C ASP A 157 2.46 19.81 30.53
N ASP A 158 3.33 20.79 30.76
CA ASP A 158 3.92 21.63 29.72
C ASP A 158 4.80 20.83 28.74
N LEU A 159 5.61 19.90 29.27
CA LEU A 159 6.44 18.99 28.47
C LEU A 159 5.59 17.98 27.68
N GLU A 160 4.50 17.49 28.26
CA GLU A 160 3.56 16.60 27.59
C GLU A 160 2.84 17.31 26.43
N ALA A 161 2.36 18.54 26.65
CA ALA A 161 1.77 19.34 25.58
C ALA A 161 2.78 19.59 24.44
N THR A 162 4.05 19.81 24.78
CA THR A 162 5.14 19.94 23.80
C THR A 162 5.35 18.63 23.03
N LEU A 163 5.35 17.49 23.71
CA LEU A 163 5.49 16.17 23.10
C LEU A 163 4.34 15.82 22.16
N ILE A 164 3.09 16.12 22.54
CA ILE A 164 1.91 15.90 21.70
C ILE A 164 2.03 16.72 20.41
N ARG A 165 2.30 18.02 20.54
CA ARG A 165 2.48 18.91 19.37
C ARG A 165 3.60 18.44 18.44
N GLN A 166 4.74 18.03 19.01
CA GLN A 166 5.86 17.51 18.22
C GLN A 166 5.53 16.16 17.57
N SER A 167 4.79 15.28 18.25
CA SER A 167 4.33 14.01 17.70
C SER A 167 3.37 14.21 16.53
N GLU A 168 2.44 15.15 16.64
CA GLU A 168 1.53 15.53 15.55
C GLU A 168 2.32 16.09 14.36
N GLU A 169 3.33 16.92 14.62
CA GLU A 169 4.21 17.45 13.57
C GLU A 169 5.00 16.34 12.86
N VAL A 170 5.55 15.36 13.60
CA VAL A 170 6.21 14.18 13.01
C VAL A 170 5.23 13.38 12.15
N ALA A 171 4.00 13.16 12.64
CA ALA A 171 2.97 12.42 11.91
C ALA A 171 2.58 13.13 10.59
N ASN A 172 2.38 14.44 10.63
CA ASN A 172 2.06 15.25 9.46
C ASN A 172 3.18 15.22 8.42
N ILE A 173 4.44 15.43 8.84
CA ILE A 173 5.60 15.36 7.94
C ILE A 173 5.73 13.95 7.34
N SER A 174 5.49 12.90 8.12
CA SER A 174 5.52 11.52 7.63
C SER A 174 4.43 11.25 6.60
N SER A 175 3.23 11.80 6.81
CA SER A 175 2.11 11.72 5.85
C SER A 175 2.45 12.45 4.55
N GLU A 176 2.90 13.71 4.64
CA GLU A 176 3.33 14.51 3.49
C GLU A 176 4.46 13.82 2.71
N TYR A 177 5.40 13.19 3.41
CA TYR A 177 6.47 12.41 2.80
C TYR A 177 5.93 11.20 2.04
N GLY A 178 4.98 10.47 2.63
CA GLY A 178 4.31 9.32 2.00
C GLY A 178 3.55 9.72 0.73
N GLU A 179 2.76 10.79 0.79
CA GLU A 179 2.04 11.34 -0.37
C GLU A 179 3.00 11.76 -1.48
N ASN A 180 4.07 12.49 -1.14
CA ASN A 180 5.08 12.92 -2.10
C ASN A 180 5.82 11.73 -2.73
N ASN A 181 6.09 10.66 -1.96
CA ASN A 181 6.68 9.45 -2.52
C ASN A 181 5.73 8.73 -3.49
N GLY A 182 4.43 8.68 -3.19
CA GLY A 182 3.41 8.18 -4.13
C GLY A 182 3.34 9.01 -5.42
N GLN A 183 3.45 10.33 -5.33
CA GLN A 183 3.54 11.21 -6.50
C GLN A 183 4.79 10.93 -7.33
N ILE A 184 5.95 10.75 -6.70
CA ILE A 184 7.21 10.37 -7.37
C ILE A 184 7.05 9.04 -8.13
N GLU A 185 6.47 8.02 -7.51
CA GLU A 185 6.25 6.71 -8.15
C GLU A 185 5.34 6.82 -9.37
N SER A 186 4.23 7.57 -9.25
CA SER A 186 3.32 7.84 -10.36
C SER A 186 4.02 8.58 -11.51
N LEU A 187 4.81 9.62 -11.21
CA LEU A 187 5.54 10.40 -12.20
C LEU A 187 6.65 9.58 -12.89
N ARG A 188 7.33 8.69 -12.15
CA ARG A 188 8.32 7.76 -12.73
C ARG A 188 7.67 6.79 -13.70
N PHE A 189 6.51 6.24 -13.34
CA PHE A 189 5.74 5.37 -14.23
C PHE A 189 5.27 6.12 -15.49
N GLU A 190 4.69 7.31 -15.32
CA GLU A 190 4.24 8.16 -16.44
C GLU A 190 5.39 8.51 -17.38
N LYS A 191 6.55 8.93 -16.82
CA LYS A 191 7.78 9.17 -17.58
C LYS A 191 8.19 7.93 -18.39
N GLN A 192 8.23 6.75 -17.77
CA GLN A 192 8.65 5.51 -18.44
C GLN A 192 7.71 5.14 -19.60
N VAL A 193 6.39 5.30 -19.41
CA VAL A 193 5.39 5.06 -20.45
C VAL A 193 5.59 6.01 -21.62
N PHE A 194 5.77 7.31 -21.38
CA PHE A 194 5.98 8.27 -22.46
C PHE A 194 7.34 8.11 -23.14
N GLU A 195 8.42 7.82 -22.40
CA GLU A 195 9.73 7.54 -23.00
C GLU A 195 9.68 6.32 -23.91
N LYS A 196 8.96 5.27 -23.51
CA LYS A 196 8.73 4.12 -24.38
C LYS A 196 7.92 4.51 -25.62
N ALA A 197 6.85 5.27 -25.47
CA ALA A 197 6.03 5.73 -26.59
C ALA A 197 6.83 6.60 -27.58
N VAL A 198 7.74 7.46 -27.10
CA VAL A 198 8.66 8.23 -27.94
C VAL A 198 9.57 7.30 -28.73
N ASN A 199 10.21 6.34 -28.06
CA ASN A 199 11.11 5.38 -28.72
C ASN A 199 10.39 4.53 -29.77
N ASP A 200 9.18 4.03 -29.46
CA ASP A 200 8.37 3.24 -30.39
C ASP A 200 7.94 4.09 -31.60
N THR A 201 7.63 5.38 -31.39
CA THR A 201 7.27 6.32 -32.46
C THR A 201 8.46 6.66 -33.36
N ASP A 202 9.64 6.87 -32.78
CA ASP A 202 10.88 7.13 -33.54
C ASP A 202 11.30 5.89 -34.33
N ALA A 203 11.18 4.69 -33.76
CA ALA A 203 11.43 3.42 -34.46
C ALA A 203 10.48 3.24 -35.65
N ALA A 204 9.17 3.44 -35.45
CA ALA A 204 8.17 3.36 -36.52
C ALA A 204 8.42 4.37 -37.65
N ARG A 205 8.91 5.57 -37.31
CA ARG A 205 9.30 6.58 -38.29
C ARG A 205 10.51 6.13 -39.12
N GLU A 206 11.50 5.53 -38.47
CA GLU A 206 12.71 5.05 -39.14
C GLU A 206 12.40 3.85 -40.06
N ASP A 207 11.54 2.93 -39.61
CA ASP A 207 11.03 1.84 -40.45
C ASP A 207 10.28 2.38 -41.68
N ALA A 208 9.45 3.42 -41.53
CA ALA A 208 8.75 4.05 -42.63
C ALA A 208 9.71 4.72 -43.64
N LYS A 209 10.81 5.34 -43.18
CA LYS A 209 11.86 5.87 -44.07
C LYS A 209 12.60 4.76 -44.83
N ASN A 210 12.90 3.66 -44.15
CA ASN A 210 13.57 2.52 -44.78
C ASN A 210 12.68 1.91 -45.87
N GLU A 211 11.39 1.74 -45.59
CA GLU A 211 10.41 1.29 -46.61
C GLU A 211 10.30 2.30 -47.76
N LEU A 212 10.27 3.60 -47.48
CA LEU A 212 10.29 4.63 -48.51
C LEU A 212 11.51 4.52 -49.43
N ASN A 213 12.70 4.32 -48.86
CA ASN A 213 13.93 4.12 -49.63
C ASN A 213 13.88 2.85 -50.47
N ASN A 214 13.35 1.75 -49.92
CA ASN A 214 13.15 0.49 -50.63
C ASN A 214 12.18 0.64 -51.81
N LEU A 215 11.08 1.38 -51.62
CA LEU A 215 10.11 1.65 -52.68
C LEU A 215 10.72 2.54 -53.79
N LYS A 216 11.49 3.56 -53.42
CA LYS A 216 12.23 4.39 -54.39
C LYS A 216 13.23 3.57 -55.21
N ALA A 217 13.92 2.63 -54.56
CA ALA A 217 14.86 1.74 -55.23
C ALA A 217 14.19 0.77 -56.24
N GLN A 218 12.87 0.56 -56.16
CA GLN A 218 12.12 -0.25 -57.12
C GLN A 218 11.72 0.52 -58.39
N ILE A 219 11.74 1.86 -58.37
CA ILE A 219 11.37 2.70 -59.52
C ILE A 219 12.12 2.29 -60.80
N PRO A 220 13.47 2.14 -60.79
CA PRO A 220 14.22 1.80 -62.00
C PRO A 220 13.83 0.44 -62.60
N ASP A 221 13.44 -0.54 -61.78
CA ASP A 221 12.99 -1.86 -62.25
C ASP A 221 11.62 -1.78 -62.94
N TYR A 222 10.69 -1.01 -62.38
CA TYR A 222 9.39 -0.77 -63.02
C TYR A 222 9.52 0.08 -64.29
N GLU A 223 10.38 1.10 -64.30
CA GLU A 223 10.72 1.87 -65.50
C GLU A 223 11.31 0.98 -66.59
N ASN A 224 12.23 0.09 -66.24
CA ASN A 224 12.80 -0.89 -67.16
C ASN A 224 11.75 -1.87 -67.71
N LYS A 225 10.80 -2.34 -66.88
CA LYS A 225 9.68 -3.18 -67.35
C LYS A 225 8.77 -2.44 -68.33
N VAL A 226 8.47 -1.17 -68.08
CA VAL A 226 7.73 -0.32 -69.04
C VAL A 226 8.50 -0.19 -70.35
N LEU A 227 9.81 0.08 -70.29
CA LEU A 227 10.68 0.19 -71.46
C LEU A 227 10.82 -1.12 -72.24
N GLN A 228 10.92 -2.27 -71.58
CA GLN A 228 10.97 -3.59 -72.21
C GLN A 228 9.67 -3.91 -72.95
N HIS A 229 8.51 -3.63 -72.33
CA HIS A 229 7.22 -3.76 -73.01
C HIS A 229 7.14 -2.78 -74.21
N HIS A 230 7.63 -1.56 -74.08
CA HIS A 230 7.68 -0.58 -75.17
C HIS A 230 8.62 -0.98 -76.33
N GLY A 231 9.79 -1.54 -76.01
CA GLY A 231 10.78 -2.01 -76.98
C GLY A 231 10.33 -3.27 -77.72
N SER A 232 9.70 -4.21 -77.01
CA SER A 232 9.11 -5.42 -77.60
C SER A 232 8.01 -5.10 -78.65
N VAL A 233 7.27 -3.99 -78.46
CA VAL A 233 6.30 -3.47 -79.43
C VAL A 233 6.97 -2.97 -80.71
N ARG A 234 8.22 -2.47 -80.65
CA ARG A 234 8.98 -2.03 -81.83
C ARG A 234 9.63 -3.19 -82.57
N GLU A 235 10.24 -4.15 -81.88
CA GLU A 235 10.87 -5.31 -82.52
C GLU A 235 9.86 -6.25 -83.21
N HIS A 236 8.69 -6.47 -82.61
CA HIS A 236 7.66 -7.33 -83.21
C HIS A 236 6.90 -6.65 -84.37
N ARG A 237 6.96 -5.32 -84.48
CA ARG A 237 6.52 -4.59 -85.70
C ARG A 237 7.49 -4.80 -86.87
N GLY A 238 8.76 -5.15 -86.60
CA GLY A 238 9.77 -5.43 -87.61
C GLY A 238 9.74 -6.85 -88.18
N SER A 239 9.03 -7.80 -87.56
CA SER A 239 9.20 -9.22 -87.91
C SER A 239 7.93 -9.99 -88.34
N PHE A 240 6.72 -9.42 -88.35
CA PHE A 240 5.55 -10.20 -88.80
C PHE A 240 4.45 -9.34 -89.43
N LEU A 241 4.56 -9.13 -90.74
CA LEU A 241 3.63 -8.33 -91.55
C LEU A 241 2.37 -9.09 -92.03
N PHE A 242 1.96 -10.24 -91.46
CA PHE A 242 0.93 -11.04 -92.16
C PHE A 242 -0.36 -11.48 -91.46
N TRP A 243 -0.48 -11.91 -90.18
CA TRP A 243 -1.81 -12.40 -89.70
C TRP A 243 -2.16 -12.13 -88.21
N SER A 244 -3.42 -11.73 -87.99
CA SER A 244 -4.17 -11.54 -86.73
C SER A 244 -4.06 -10.17 -86.02
N TRP A 245 -4.88 -9.20 -86.45
CA TRP A 245 -4.87 -7.81 -85.96
C TRP A 245 -5.85 -7.53 -84.80
N HIS A 246 -6.74 -8.46 -84.42
CA HIS A 246 -7.78 -8.17 -83.41
C HIS A 246 -7.66 -8.90 -82.06
N VAL A 247 -7.00 -10.06 -81.97
CA VAL A 247 -6.92 -10.80 -80.68
C VAL A 247 -5.61 -10.51 -79.91
N ARG A 248 -4.54 -10.04 -80.58
CA ARG A 248 -3.24 -9.71 -79.92
C ARG A 248 -3.18 -8.29 -79.33
N ASN A 249 -3.83 -7.31 -79.94
CA ASN A 249 -3.84 -5.92 -79.44
C ASN A 249 -4.44 -5.80 -78.02
N VAL A 250 -5.33 -6.72 -77.63
CA VAL A 250 -6.01 -6.73 -76.32
C VAL A 250 -5.19 -7.47 -75.24
N ARG A 251 -4.11 -8.19 -75.57
CA ARG A 251 -3.20 -8.83 -74.58
C ARG A 251 -1.86 -8.11 -74.43
N PHE A 252 -1.33 -7.51 -75.49
CA PHE A 252 0.00 -6.87 -75.48
C PHE A 252 -0.01 -5.42 -74.99
N ASN A 253 -1.05 -4.64 -75.34
CA ASN A 253 -1.23 -3.28 -74.84
C ASN A 253 -1.57 -3.26 -73.33
N THR A 254 -2.01 -4.41 -72.82
CA THR A 254 -2.35 -4.63 -71.41
C THR A 254 -1.10 -4.75 -70.56
N GLY A 255 0.01 -5.33 -71.06
CA GLY A 255 1.26 -5.48 -70.31
C GLY A 255 1.94 -4.15 -70.01
N GLU A 256 2.11 -3.30 -71.02
CA GLU A 256 2.65 -1.93 -70.83
C GLU A 256 1.72 -1.10 -69.94
N ARG A 257 0.41 -1.17 -70.16
CA ARG A 257 -0.58 -0.47 -69.34
C ARG A 257 -0.54 -0.94 -67.88
N ILE A 258 -0.46 -2.24 -67.62
CA ILE A 258 -0.33 -2.81 -66.28
C ILE A 258 0.99 -2.37 -65.64
N ALA A 259 2.11 -2.37 -66.39
CA ALA A 259 3.40 -1.93 -65.87
C ALA A 259 3.41 -0.43 -65.51
N ARG A 260 2.82 0.43 -66.36
CA ARG A 260 2.64 1.87 -66.05
C ARG A 260 1.69 2.09 -64.88
N GLU A 261 0.61 1.34 -64.80
CA GLU A 261 -0.34 1.42 -63.68
C GLU A 261 0.32 0.99 -62.37
N ASN A 262 1.15 -0.05 -62.39
CA ASN A 262 1.94 -0.47 -61.22
C ASN A 262 2.99 0.59 -60.83
N LEU A 263 3.65 1.22 -61.80
CA LEU A 263 4.59 2.33 -61.56
C LEU A 263 3.86 3.53 -60.93
N ASN A 264 2.70 3.92 -61.45
CA ASN A 264 1.91 5.00 -60.89
C ASN A 264 1.46 4.69 -59.45
N ARG A 265 0.98 3.46 -59.19
CA ARG A 265 0.63 3.02 -57.82
C ARG A 265 1.82 3.04 -56.87
N LEU A 266 3.02 2.68 -57.34
CA LEU A 266 4.26 2.77 -56.58
C LEU A 266 4.60 4.24 -56.26
N VAL A 267 4.51 5.13 -57.24
CA VAL A 267 4.74 6.58 -57.08
C VAL A 267 3.73 7.20 -56.13
N ASP A 268 2.45 6.86 -56.24
CA ASP A 268 1.39 7.34 -55.33
C ASP A 268 1.62 6.87 -53.89
N ARG A 269 2.08 5.62 -53.72
CA ARG A 269 2.44 5.06 -52.41
C ARG A 269 3.67 5.76 -51.81
N ILE A 270 4.66 6.08 -52.64
CA ILE A 270 5.85 6.87 -52.24
C ILE A 270 5.42 8.26 -51.75
N HIS A 271 4.63 9.00 -52.53
CA HIS A 271 4.16 10.34 -52.15
C HIS A 271 3.34 10.31 -50.85
N SER A 272 2.47 9.30 -50.70
CA SER A 272 1.67 9.13 -49.48
C SER A 272 2.54 8.87 -48.24
N LEU A 273 3.57 8.02 -48.38
CA LEU A 273 4.51 7.74 -47.29
C LEU A 273 5.45 8.91 -46.99
N GLU A 274 5.90 9.65 -48.01
CA GLU A 274 6.68 10.89 -47.83
C GLU A 274 5.91 11.91 -47.02
N SER A 275 4.65 12.17 -47.39
CA SER A 275 3.77 13.09 -46.68
C SER A 275 3.54 12.64 -45.23
N ALA A 276 3.40 11.34 -44.98
CA ALA A 276 3.27 10.80 -43.63
C ALA A 276 4.56 11.00 -42.79
N VAL A 277 5.74 10.72 -43.36
CA VAL A 277 7.06 10.86 -42.70
C VAL A 277 7.43 12.34 -42.43
N GLU A 278 7.05 13.24 -43.33
CA GLU A 278 7.27 14.68 -43.20
C GLU A 278 6.40 15.28 -42.09
N ASN A 279 5.13 14.88 -42.02
CA ASN A 279 4.15 15.38 -41.04
C ASN A 279 4.10 14.54 -39.75
N TRP A 280 5.12 13.73 -39.45
CA TRP A 280 5.11 12.83 -38.31
C TRP A 280 5.06 13.61 -36.97
N PRO A 281 4.05 13.38 -36.09
CA PRO A 281 3.87 14.17 -34.89
C PRO A 281 4.99 13.91 -33.88
N LYS A 282 5.82 14.93 -33.61
CA LYS A 282 6.98 14.84 -32.70
C LYS A 282 6.78 15.54 -31.35
N VAL A 283 5.88 16.53 -31.27
CA VAL A 283 5.95 17.56 -30.23
C VAL A 283 5.24 17.14 -28.93
N ASP A 284 4.06 16.51 -29.02
CA ASP A 284 3.22 16.25 -27.83
C ASP A 284 3.83 15.23 -26.84
N LEU A 285 4.45 14.14 -27.32
CA LEU A 285 5.03 13.12 -26.43
C LEU A 285 6.32 13.60 -25.75
N VAL A 286 7.17 14.34 -26.47
CA VAL A 286 8.42 14.88 -25.93
C VAL A 286 8.10 15.93 -24.86
N ASP A 287 7.12 16.80 -25.09
CA ASP A 287 6.67 17.79 -24.11
C ASP A 287 6.11 17.11 -22.84
N ARG A 288 5.36 16.02 -23.00
CA ARG A 288 4.86 15.21 -21.87
C ARG A 288 5.99 14.56 -21.07
N VAL A 289 7.03 14.02 -21.73
CA VAL A 289 8.23 13.50 -21.04
C VAL A 289 8.94 14.60 -20.27
N MET A 290 9.12 15.78 -20.87
CA MET A 290 9.79 16.91 -20.23
C MET A 290 9.00 17.44 -19.04
N ASN A 291 7.68 17.53 -19.16
CA ASN A 291 6.79 17.92 -18.06
C ASN A 291 6.85 16.91 -16.90
N ALA A 292 6.79 15.60 -17.20
CA ALA A 292 6.92 14.55 -16.18
C ALA A 292 8.29 14.61 -15.48
N ARG A 293 9.38 14.84 -16.22
CA ARG A 293 10.74 15.02 -15.65
C ARG A 293 10.84 16.24 -14.75
N TYR A 294 10.27 17.38 -15.17
CA TYR A 294 10.27 18.60 -14.37
C TYR A 294 9.51 18.43 -13.05
N LYS A 295 8.29 17.88 -13.10
CA LYS A 295 7.49 17.57 -11.90
C LYS A 295 8.18 16.56 -10.99
N LEU A 296 8.86 15.56 -11.58
CA LEU A 296 9.63 14.57 -10.83
C LEU A 296 10.77 15.24 -10.04
N ALA A 297 11.54 16.14 -10.67
CA ALA A 297 12.62 16.86 -10.01
C ALA A 297 12.13 17.70 -8.81
N ILE A 298 11.02 18.43 -8.98
CA ILE A 298 10.39 19.19 -7.87
C ILE A 298 9.97 18.26 -6.73
N SER A 299 9.36 17.13 -7.06
CA SER A 299 8.88 16.17 -6.05
C SER A 299 10.06 15.51 -5.32
N GLU A 300 11.16 15.24 -6.02
CA GLU A 300 12.40 14.71 -5.43
C GLU A 300 13.07 15.73 -4.50
N GLU A 301 13.14 17.01 -4.87
CA GLU A 301 13.62 18.08 -3.99
C GLU A 301 12.75 18.23 -2.73
N LYS A 302 11.42 18.19 -2.90
CA LYS A 302 10.48 18.19 -1.77
C LYS A 302 10.70 16.99 -0.84
N LYS A 303 11.04 15.82 -1.38
CA LYS A 303 11.34 14.61 -0.58
C LYS A 303 12.56 14.82 0.30
N GLU A 304 13.62 15.44 -0.21
CA GLU A 304 14.84 15.74 0.55
C GLU A 304 14.57 16.76 1.66
N SER A 305 13.85 17.84 1.34
CA SER A 305 13.44 18.85 2.32
C SER A 305 12.59 18.26 3.46
N LEU A 306 11.61 17.42 3.12
CA LEU A 306 10.79 16.72 4.12
C LEU A 306 11.61 15.73 4.97
N ALA A 307 12.59 15.04 4.39
CA ALA A 307 13.47 14.14 5.13
C ALA A 307 14.35 14.88 6.15
N LEU A 308 14.86 16.05 5.79
CA LEU A 308 15.62 16.92 6.69
C LEU A 308 14.73 17.38 7.85
N LYS A 309 13.56 17.96 7.54
CA LYS A 309 12.59 18.43 8.53
C LYS A 309 12.14 17.31 9.47
N HIS A 310 11.87 16.12 8.94
CA HIS A 310 11.51 14.95 9.75
C HIS A 310 12.62 14.59 10.75
N THR A 311 13.88 14.65 10.33
CA THR A 311 15.04 14.34 11.18
C THR A 311 15.19 15.36 12.30
N GLU A 312 15.03 16.65 11.99
CA GLU A 312 15.09 17.75 12.96
C GLU A 312 13.99 17.63 14.02
N VAL A 313 12.72 17.52 13.60
CA VAL A 313 11.59 17.41 14.54
C VAL A 313 11.70 16.14 15.39
N LYS A 314 12.18 15.04 14.83
CA LYS A 314 12.41 13.80 15.58
C LYS A 314 13.52 13.95 16.64
N ALA A 315 14.58 14.70 16.35
CA ALA A 315 15.63 15.00 17.32
C ALA A 315 15.11 15.90 18.46
N GLU A 316 14.29 16.90 18.14
CA GLU A 316 13.63 17.74 19.15
C GLU A 316 12.66 16.93 20.02
N TYR A 317 11.84 16.08 19.42
CA TYR A 317 10.94 15.16 20.12
C TYR A 317 11.73 14.29 21.11
N ALA A 318 12.84 13.68 20.67
CA ALA A 318 13.69 12.87 21.55
C ALA A 318 14.26 13.67 22.73
N LYS A 319 14.62 14.95 22.52
CA LYS A 319 15.08 15.84 23.58
C LYS A 319 13.96 16.18 24.57
N SER A 320 12.76 16.51 24.08
CA SER A 320 11.58 16.74 24.92
C SER A 320 11.21 15.48 25.71
N GLN A 321 11.33 14.30 25.10
CA GLN A 321 11.00 13.02 25.72
C GLN A 321 11.95 12.72 26.88
N ARG A 322 13.25 12.99 26.72
CA ARG A 322 14.21 12.89 27.84
C ARG A 322 13.83 13.80 28.99
N LYS A 323 13.57 15.08 28.72
CA LYS A 323 13.16 16.04 29.75
C LYS A 323 11.88 15.63 30.47
N PHE A 324 10.92 15.07 29.72
CA PHE A 324 9.69 14.54 30.28
C PHE A 324 9.97 13.36 31.21
N ASN A 325 10.77 12.39 30.76
CA ASN A 325 11.17 11.24 31.58
C ASN A 325 11.93 11.68 32.83
N ASP A 326 12.85 12.65 32.72
CA ASP A 326 13.58 13.20 33.87
C ASP A 326 12.62 13.80 34.90
N ALA A 327 11.56 14.50 34.47
CA ALA A 327 10.53 15.04 35.36
C ALA A 327 9.68 13.94 36.01
N ILE A 328 9.42 12.83 35.31
CA ILE A 328 8.75 11.65 35.88
C ILE A 328 9.65 10.97 36.91
N ASP A 329 10.94 10.78 36.62
CA ASP A 329 11.92 10.18 37.53
C ASP A 329 12.08 11.04 38.80
N GLU A 330 12.06 12.36 38.66
CA GLU A 330 12.07 13.31 39.78
C GLU A 330 10.82 13.15 40.66
N LEU A 331 9.63 13.05 40.05
CA LEU A 331 8.37 12.77 40.76
C LEU A 331 8.42 11.41 41.49
N GLU A 332 8.92 10.36 40.84
CA GLU A 332 9.11 9.04 41.46
C GLU A 332 10.16 9.06 42.59
N GLY A 333 11.21 9.87 42.43
CA GLY A 333 12.24 10.07 43.45
C GLY A 333 11.64 10.68 44.72
N ILE A 334 10.86 11.75 44.58
CA ILE A 334 10.16 12.38 45.71
C ILE A 334 9.17 11.39 46.34
N PHE A 335 8.49 10.58 45.54
CA PHE A 335 7.59 9.56 46.03
C PHE A 335 8.28 8.52 46.93
N LYS A 336 9.46 8.05 46.53
CA LYS A 336 10.26 7.08 47.30
C LYS A 336 10.78 7.66 48.61
N THR A 337 11.13 8.96 48.63
CA THR A 337 11.71 9.62 49.81
C THR A 337 10.67 10.12 50.81
N THR A 338 9.48 10.53 50.36
CA THR A 338 8.41 11.05 51.23
C THR A 338 7.62 9.99 51.99
N GLY A 339 7.92 8.70 51.78
CA GLY A 339 7.37 7.61 52.59
C GLY A 339 5.84 7.60 52.60
N THR A 340 5.22 7.68 51.42
CA THR A 340 3.76 7.77 51.33
C THR A 340 3.09 6.53 51.92
N MET A 341 2.10 6.73 52.81
CA MET A 341 1.38 5.65 53.49
C MET A 341 0.48 4.79 52.58
N ASN A 342 0.51 4.98 51.25
CA ASN A 342 -0.45 4.36 50.33
C ASN A 342 0.15 3.86 49.02
N SER A 343 1.28 3.14 49.10
CA SER A 343 1.93 2.50 47.95
C SER A 343 0.99 1.59 47.14
N GLY A 344 0.05 0.93 47.81
CA GLY A 344 -0.97 0.08 47.17
C GLY A 344 -1.87 0.86 46.22
N SER A 345 -2.28 2.08 46.56
CA SER A 345 -3.09 2.93 45.67
C SER A 345 -2.33 3.28 44.39
N PHE A 346 -1.07 3.70 44.50
CA PHE A 346 -0.25 4.04 43.33
C PHE A 346 0.00 2.84 42.42
N GLU A 347 0.26 1.67 42.99
CA GLU A 347 0.43 0.44 42.20
C GLU A 347 -0.85 0.09 41.45
N GLN A 348 -2.04 0.25 42.07
CA GLN A 348 -3.31 0.05 41.36
C GLN A 348 -3.50 1.00 40.18
N VAL A 349 -3.16 2.28 40.33
CA VAL A 349 -3.28 3.23 39.21
C VAL A 349 -2.26 2.91 38.11
N LYS A 350 -1.05 2.48 38.48
CA LYS A 350 -0.02 2.03 37.52
C LYS A 350 -0.45 0.79 36.74
N GLU A 351 -0.99 -0.22 37.43
CA GLU A 351 -1.57 -1.42 36.82
C GLU A 351 -2.66 -1.05 35.79
N LEU A 352 -3.55 -0.11 36.13
CA LEU A 352 -4.58 0.40 35.23
C LEU A 352 -4.01 1.12 34.00
N CYS A 353 -3.01 2.00 34.19
CA CYS A 353 -2.33 2.66 33.08
C CYS A 353 -1.75 1.63 32.11
N LEU A 354 -0.98 0.66 32.62
CA LEU A 354 -0.33 -0.37 31.80
C LEU A 354 -1.36 -1.19 31.02
N ALA A 355 -2.49 -1.56 31.65
CA ALA A 355 -3.55 -2.31 30.98
C ALA A 355 -4.19 -1.51 29.83
N VAL A 356 -4.49 -0.23 30.04
CA VAL A 356 -5.09 0.65 29.02
C VAL A 356 -4.14 0.83 27.82
N TYR A 357 -2.87 1.14 28.08
CA TYR A 357 -1.87 1.36 27.02
C TYR A 357 -1.52 0.09 26.27
N SER A 358 -1.24 -1.00 26.98
CA SER A 358 -0.91 -2.29 26.36
C SER A 358 -2.03 -2.76 25.45
N GLY A 359 -3.29 -2.58 25.86
CA GLY A 359 -4.44 -2.94 25.03
C GLY A 359 -4.51 -2.10 23.76
N LYS A 360 -4.34 -0.78 23.85
CA LYS A 360 -4.28 0.10 22.68
C LYS A 360 -3.20 -0.36 21.70
N ASP A 361 -1.98 -0.52 22.18
CA ASP A 361 -0.84 -0.79 21.31
C ASP A 361 -0.99 -2.15 20.61
N CYS A 362 -1.49 -3.16 21.31
CA CYS A 362 -1.77 -4.47 20.72
C CYS A 362 -2.85 -4.39 19.63
N ILE A 363 -3.98 -3.71 19.90
CA ILE A 363 -5.08 -3.57 18.94
C ILE A 363 -4.61 -2.77 17.71
N VAL A 364 -3.97 -1.62 17.92
CA VAL A 364 -3.48 -0.75 16.85
C VAL A 364 -2.43 -1.47 16.01
N ALA A 365 -1.43 -2.10 16.63
CA ALA A 365 -0.40 -2.82 15.90
C ALA A 365 -0.96 -4.00 15.08
N ALA A 366 -1.94 -4.72 15.61
CA ALA A 366 -2.61 -5.81 14.89
C ALA A 366 -3.39 -5.27 13.66
N TYR A 367 -4.17 -4.21 13.84
CA TYR A 367 -4.91 -3.57 12.74
C TYR A 367 -3.99 -2.97 11.67
N MET A 368 -2.90 -2.32 12.07
CA MET A 368 -1.96 -1.70 11.13
C MET A 368 -1.19 -2.74 10.31
N ARG A 369 -0.65 -3.78 10.96
CA ARG A 369 0.03 -4.89 10.26
C ARG A 369 -0.89 -5.55 9.23
N LEU A 370 -2.12 -5.83 9.64
CA LEU A 370 -3.14 -6.41 8.76
C LEU A 370 -3.37 -5.52 7.54
N ARG A 371 -3.58 -4.22 7.73
CA ARG A 371 -3.85 -3.27 6.63
C ARG A 371 -2.67 -3.15 5.67
N THR A 372 -1.46 -3.01 6.20
CA THR A 372 -0.24 -2.89 5.40
C THR A 372 -0.06 -4.10 4.51
N HIS A 373 -0.03 -5.31 5.08
CA HIS A 373 0.17 -6.52 4.28
C HIS A 373 -0.99 -6.79 3.31
N ALA A 374 -2.23 -6.53 3.75
CA ALA A 374 -3.37 -6.80 2.90
C ALA A 374 -3.49 -5.81 1.71
N SER A 375 -2.89 -4.62 1.80
CA SER A 375 -2.77 -3.68 0.68
C SER A 375 -1.73 -4.08 -0.38
N THR A 376 -0.79 -4.98 -0.06
CA THR A 376 0.31 -5.38 -0.98
C THR A 376 0.03 -6.70 -1.73
N ILE A 377 -1.11 -7.37 -1.49
CA ILE A 377 -1.48 -8.66 -2.10
C ILE A 377 -1.51 -8.63 -3.64
N GLY A 378 -1.81 -7.47 -4.24
CA GLY A 378 -1.83 -7.31 -5.70
C GLY A 378 -0.48 -6.98 -6.34
N ILE A 379 0.56 -6.76 -5.53
CA ILE A 379 1.89 -6.31 -5.95
C ILE A 379 2.89 -7.46 -5.87
N ASP A 380 2.78 -8.29 -4.83
CA ASP A 380 3.70 -9.38 -4.56
C ASP A 380 2.94 -10.63 -4.10
N LYS A 381 3.29 -11.78 -4.67
CA LYS A 381 2.65 -13.06 -4.38
C LYS A 381 3.04 -13.60 -3.01
N ASP A 382 4.27 -13.30 -2.55
CA ASP A 382 4.78 -13.70 -1.23
C ASP A 382 4.10 -12.89 -0.10
N SER A 383 3.61 -11.69 -0.43
CA SER A 383 2.76 -10.88 0.45
C SER A 383 1.41 -11.54 0.78
N MET A 384 0.96 -12.55 0.02
CA MET A 384 -0.28 -13.26 0.27
C MET A 384 -0.19 -14.17 1.52
N ASP A 385 0.91 -14.92 1.67
CA ASP A 385 1.16 -15.75 2.85
C ASP A 385 1.20 -14.88 4.11
N SER A 386 2.02 -13.82 4.07
CA SER A 386 2.11 -12.84 5.15
C SER A 386 0.75 -12.24 5.50
N SER A 387 -0.10 -11.93 4.51
CA SER A 387 -1.45 -11.39 4.75
C SER A 387 -2.38 -12.38 5.42
N ILE A 388 -2.38 -13.65 4.99
CA ILE A 388 -3.18 -14.71 5.60
C ILE A 388 -2.73 -14.96 7.03
N MET A 389 -1.42 -14.98 7.27
CA MET A 389 -0.82 -15.18 8.59
C MET A 389 -1.18 -14.05 9.56
N ASN A 390 -1.09 -12.80 9.12
CA ASN A 390 -1.53 -11.65 9.94
C ASN A 390 -3.04 -11.68 10.22
N ALA A 391 -3.86 -12.09 9.25
CA ALA A 391 -5.30 -12.26 9.45
C ALA A 391 -5.61 -13.36 10.49
N ILE A 392 -4.89 -14.49 10.43
CA ILE A 392 -5.00 -15.58 11.41
C ILE A 392 -4.60 -15.12 12.81
N GLN A 393 -3.48 -14.41 12.93
CA GLN A 393 -3.02 -13.87 14.21
C GLN A 393 -4.03 -12.88 14.80
N PHE A 394 -4.59 -11.99 13.97
CA PHE A 394 -5.66 -11.08 14.39
C PHE A 394 -6.87 -11.85 14.92
N ILE A 395 -7.34 -12.86 14.19
CA ILE A 395 -8.49 -13.67 14.59
C ILE A 395 -8.22 -14.39 15.90
N ASN A 396 -7.01 -14.93 16.09
CA ASN A 396 -6.62 -15.60 17.32
C ASN A 396 -6.59 -14.67 18.55
N MET A 397 -6.07 -13.45 18.38
CA MET A 397 -6.11 -12.40 19.41
C MET A 397 -7.55 -11.98 19.72
N ALA A 398 -8.37 -11.78 18.69
CA ALA A 398 -9.78 -11.41 18.84
C ALA A 398 -10.60 -12.53 19.50
N ASP A 399 -10.34 -13.79 19.16
CA ASP A 399 -10.99 -14.96 19.77
C ASP A 399 -10.69 -15.05 21.26
N ALA A 400 -9.41 -14.90 21.64
CA ALA A 400 -9.00 -14.91 23.05
C ALA A 400 -9.66 -13.77 23.84
N TYR A 401 -9.78 -12.58 23.23
CA TYR A 401 -10.44 -11.42 23.84
C TYR A 401 -11.96 -11.55 23.93
N MET A 402 -12.62 -12.07 22.89
CA MET A 402 -14.07 -12.18 22.82
C MET A 402 -14.61 -13.47 23.47
N GLY A 403 -13.76 -14.46 23.70
CA GLY A 403 -14.16 -15.81 24.14
C GLY A 403 -14.83 -16.61 23.02
N THR A 404 -14.42 -16.42 21.77
CA THR A 404 -14.98 -17.09 20.58
C THR A 404 -14.07 -18.19 20.05
N THR A 405 -14.57 -18.97 19.09
CA THR A 405 -13.88 -20.15 18.52
C THR A 405 -13.71 -20.05 17.01
N VAL A 406 -13.63 -18.84 16.47
CA VAL A 406 -13.56 -18.59 15.01
C VAL A 406 -12.36 -19.29 14.39
N ILE A 407 -11.21 -19.27 15.04
CA ILE A 407 -9.98 -19.94 14.59
C ILE A 407 -10.16 -21.45 14.50
N GLN A 408 -10.92 -22.05 15.42
CA GLN A 408 -11.24 -23.49 15.38
C GLN A 408 -12.18 -23.80 14.21
N ASN A 409 -13.14 -22.93 13.93
CA ASN A 409 -14.00 -23.08 12.76
C ASN A 409 -13.19 -22.97 11.45
N ILE A 410 -12.20 -22.08 11.39
CA ILE A 410 -11.27 -21.98 10.25
C ILE A 410 -10.45 -23.27 10.13
N LYS A 411 -9.89 -23.79 11.23
CA LYS A 411 -9.16 -25.08 11.25
C LYS A 411 -10.00 -26.19 10.62
N GLN A 412 -11.25 -26.33 11.05
CA GLN A 412 -12.18 -27.32 10.51
C GLN A 412 -12.48 -27.11 9.02
N LEU A 413 -12.75 -25.88 8.60
CA LEU A 413 -13.04 -25.53 7.20
C LEU A 413 -11.85 -25.78 6.26
N LEU A 414 -10.63 -25.66 6.78
CA LEU A 414 -9.40 -25.94 6.04
C LEU A 414 -8.99 -27.43 6.10
N GLY A 415 -9.76 -28.28 6.79
CA GLY A 415 -9.47 -29.71 6.95
C GLY A 415 -8.28 -29.98 7.88
N LEU A 416 -7.94 -29.03 8.74
CA LEU A 416 -6.86 -29.11 9.71
C LEU A 416 -7.46 -29.61 11.02
N LYS A 417 -7.41 -30.92 11.24
CA LYS A 417 -7.70 -31.52 12.54
C LYS A 417 -6.54 -31.30 13.51
#